data_AF-A0A7V1PXY8-F1
#
_entry.id   AF-A0A7V1PXY8-F1
#
_cell.length_a   1.000
_cell.length_b   1.000
_cell.length_c   1.000
_cell.angle_alpha   90.00
_cell.angle_beta   90.00
_cell.angle_gamma   90.00
#
_symmetry.space_group_name_H-M   'P 1'
#
loop_
_entity.id
_entity.type
_entity.pdbx_description
1 polymer ?
#
loop_
_entity_poly.entity_id
_entity_poly.type
_entity_poly.pdbx_seq_one_letter_code
_entity_poly.pdbx_strand_id
1 'polypeptide(L)'
;MVRETIEIITEEVDDLYSNDDIYNITSWGADLSFRELITMYEEDELLKPELQRNYVWDKVEASRFIDSILLGLPVPSIFLANTSEDLKLIIDGYQRIMTVYDYVKGIWTKDNKVFKLSNSEKVNERWRGKAFNELSANEKRRIRSTTIHAIIFEQSKPKNNDTSLFQIFERINTGGRALKSQEIRNCVYQGDLNRLLIRLNLDDNWRRLFGAGVDARMRDSEYILRFFALNTEEIKNQEKGNISLKKTLNEYMGKAENNAEEHIEILTSDFNNTISFISENIGENAFFNIISNNPEKIRKRFYPTIFDSIAIATSIALKELGQNTPADNLEQKRLDLLQNEAYKIHITQGTMQIDNIHGRISMVLESFYGLQYK
;
A
#
# COMPACT_ATOMS: atom_id res chain seq x y z
N MET A 1 13.03 -2.26 14.47
CA MET A 1 13.83 -3.41 13.99
C MET A 1 13.05 -4.17 12.91
N VAL A 2 12.90 -3.61 11.70
CA VAL A 2 12.11 -4.23 10.58
C VAL A 2 12.96 -4.28 9.29
N ARG A 3 14.27 -4.00 9.39
CA ARG A 3 15.17 -3.91 8.23
C ARG A 3 15.69 -5.27 7.74
N GLU A 4 15.34 -6.38 8.39
CA GLU A 4 16.05 -7.67 8.19
C GLU A 4 15.30 -8.75 7.40
N THR A 5 14.01 -8.56 7.04
CA THR A 5 13.20 -9.64 6.45
C THR A 5 13.06 -9.62 4.93
N ILE A 6 13.35 -8.50 4.25
CA ILE A 6 13.15 -8.33 2.80
C ILE A 6 14.39 -7.70 2.15
N GLU A 7 14.86 -8.26 1.03
CA GLU A 7 16.02 -7.76 0.28
C GLU A 7 15.71 -6.38 -0.29
N ILE A 8 16.67 -5.46 -0.17
CA ILE A 8 16.53 -4.12 -0.71
C ILE A 8 17.22 -4.09 -2.06
N ILE A 9 16.45 -3.84 -3.11
CA ILE A 9 16.96 -3.59 -4.45
C ILE A 9 17.06 -2.08 -4.61
N THR A 10 18.27 -1.55 -4.69
CA THR A 10 18.53 -0.09 -4.71
C THR A 10 17.78 0.61 -5.84
N GLU A 11 17.75 0.00 -7.03
CA GLU A 11 17.04 0.52 -8.20
C GLU A 11 15.53 0.72 -7.95
N GLU A 12 14.90 -0.14 -7.14
CA GLU A 12 13.48 -0.01 -6.77
C GLU A 12 13.26 1.12 -5.75
N VAL A 13 14.25 1.41 -4.90
CA VAL A 13 14.18 2.48 -3.91
C VAL A 13 14.34 3.85 -4.55
N ASP A 14 15.25 3.94 -5.53
CA ASP A 14 15.59 5.17 -6.25
C ASP A 14 14.73 5.38 -7.51
N ASP A 15 13.65 4.61 -7.66
CA ASP A 15 12.67 4.71 -8.77
C ASP A 15 11.84 6.01 -8.67
N LEU A 16 12.49 7.11 -9.02
CA LEU A 16 11.89 8.41 -9.20
C LEU A 16 11.38 8.52 -10.64
N TYR A 17 10.06 8.56 -10.79
CA TYR A 17 9.45 8.93 -12.06
C TYR A 17 8.70 10.26 -11.91
N SER A 18 9.03 11.20 -12.79
CA SER A 18 8.15 12.32 -13.12
C SER A 18 7.15 11.81 -14.14
N ASN A 19 5.87 12.10 -13.94
CA ASN A 19 4.97 12.00 -15.08
C ASN A 19 4.95 13.40 -15.68
N ASP A 20 5.45 13.51 -16.90
CA ASP A 20 5.57 14.79 -17.61
C ASP A 20 4.22 15.23 -18.23
N ASP A 21 3.16 14.43 -18.02
CA ASP A 21 1.79 14.86 -18.24
C ASP A 21 1.55 16.17 -17.49
N ILE A 22 1.11 17.20 -18.23
CA ILE A 22 0.66 18.47 -17.65
C ILE A 22 -0.65 18.17 -16.92
N TYR A 23 -0.55 17.77 -15.67
CA TYR A 23 -1.70 17.55 -14.82
C TYR A 23 -2.40 18.89 -14.57
N ASN A 24 -3.65 18.99 -14.98
CA ASN A 24 -4.51 20.09 -14.55
C ASN A 24 -5.09 19.75 -13.17
N ILE A 25 -4.24 19.91 -12.15
CA ILE A 25 -4.67 19.87 -10.75
C ILE A 25 -5.09 21.28 -10.37
N THR A 26 -6.35 21.43 -9.99
CA THR A 26 -6.81 22.64 -9.30
C THR A 26 -6.71 22.39 -7.81
N SER A 27 -6.21 23.39 -7.08
CA SER A 27 -6.24 23.37 -5.62
C SER A 27 -6.77 24.68 -5.09
N TRP A 28 -7.52 24.62 -4.01
CA TRP A 28 -8.02 25.80 -3.31
C TRP A 28 -8.07 25.55 -1.81
N GLY A 29 -8.03 26.63 -1.05
CA GLY A 29 -8.19 26.60 0.40
C GLY A 29 -9.66 26.74 0.79
N ALA A 30 -10.07 25.99 1.82
CA ALA A 30 -11.36 26.14 2.47
C ALA A 30 -11.18 26.02 3.99
N ASP A 31 -11.78 26.92 4.77
CA ASP A 31 -11.77 26.82 6.22
C ASP A 31 -13.00 26.05 6.68
N LEU A 32 -12.79 24.81 7.11
CA LEU A 32 -13.86 23.91 7.54
C LEU A 32 -13.91 23.87 9.07
N SER A 33 -15.09 24.07 9.65
CA SER A 33 -15.29 23.91 11.08
C SER A 33 -15.26 22.42 11.46
N PHE A 34 -14.82 22.12 12.68
CA PHE A 34 -14.92 20.74 13.18
C PHE A 34 -16.35 20.23 13.24
N ARG A 35 -17.35 21.12 13.38
CA ARG A 35 -18.75 20.71 13.25
C ARG A 35 -19.06 20.17 11.86
N GLU A 36 -18.68 20.90 10.82
CA GLU A 36 -18.89 20.48 9.42
C GLU A 36 -18.15 19.17 9.14
N LEU A 37 -16.87 19.07 9.52
CA LEU A 37 -16.09 17.85 9.33
C LEU A 37 -16.68 16.63 10.06
N ILE A 38 -17.25 16.83 11.25
CA ILE A 38 -17.95 15.75 11.96
C ILE A 38 -19.19 15.32 11.17
N THR A 39 -20.03 16.27 10.74
CA THR A 39 -21.24 15.97 9.97
C THR A 39 -20.92 15.26 8.66
N MET A 40 -19.97 15.76 7.88
CA MET A 40 -19.52 15.15 6.63
C MET A 40 -18.98 13.72 6.85
N TYR A 41 -18.34 13.45 7.99
CA TYR A 41 -17.88 12.10 8.32
C TYR A 41 -19.03 11.16 8.70
N GLU A 42 -20.08 11.66 9.36
CA GLU A 42 -21.27 10.88 9.70
C GLU A 42 -22.17 10.59 8.50
N GLU A 43 -22.13 11.45 7.49
CA GLU A 43 -22.88 11.33 6.24
C GLU A 43 -22.10 10.58 5.15
N ASP A 44 -20.96 9.96 5.51
CA ASP A 44 -20.05 9.25 4.60
C ASP A 44 -19.49 10.11 3.44
N GLU A 45 -19.54 11.44 3.57
CA GLU A 45 -18.96 12.39 2.60
C GLU A 45 -17.43 12.54 2.75
N LEU A 46 -16.90 12.23 3.93
CA LEU A 46 -15.45 12.19 4.20
C LEU A 46 -14.94 10.76 4.20
N LEU A 47 -14.32 10.37 3.10
CA LEU A 47 -13.72 9.05 2.95
C LEU A 47 -12.38 8.98 3.69
N LYS A 48 -12.26 7.97 4.54
CA LYS A 48 -10.98 7.59 5.16
C LYS A 48 -10.17 6.71 4.20
N PRO A 49 -8.85 6.91 4.06
CA PRO A 49 -8.02 5.96 3.35
C PRO A 49 -8.03 4.59 4.03
N GLU A 50 -8.08 3.49 3.26
CA GLU A 50 -8.21 2.15 3.83
C GLU A 50 -7.09 1.76 4.81
N LEU A 51 -5.90 2.33 4.66
CA LEU A 51 -4.74 2.12 5.56
C LEU A 51 -4.78 2.89 6.87
N GLN A 52 -5.40 4.07 6.86
CA GLN A 52 -5.51 4.88 8.06
C GLN A 52 -6.72 4.47 8.91
N ARG A 53 -7.32 3.29 8.67
CA ARG A 53 -8.43 2.76 9.49
C ARG A 53 -8.09 2.68 10.97
N ASN A 54 -6.81 2.59 11.34
CA ASN A 54 -6.40 2.57 12.73
C ASN A 54 -5.93 3.96 13.18
N TYR A 55 -6.63 4.50 14.16
CA TYR A 55 -6.23 5.70 14.89
C TYR A 55 -4.90 5.44 15.64
N VAL A 56 -3.80 6.07 15.23
CA VAL A 56 -2.46 5.74 15.76
C VAL A 56 -2.03 6.60 16.94
N TRP A 57 -2.57 7.82 17.07
CA TRP A 57 -2.19 8.72 18.16
C TRP A 57 -2.43 8.08 19.53
N ASP A 58 -1.50 8.29 20.44
CA ASP A 58 -1.71 7.94 21.84
C ASP A 58 -2.65 8.96 22.51
N LYS A 59 -3.07 8.64 23.74
CA LYS A 59 -4.00 9.49 24.48
C LYS A 59 -3.43 10.87 24.76
N VAL A 60 -2.11 10.99 24.95
CA VAL A 60 -1.44 12.26 25.26
C VAL A 60 -1.41 13.13 24.01
N GLU A 61 -1.03 12.59 22.85
CA GLU A 61 -1.05 13.29 21.56
C GLU A 61 -2.45 13.80 21.22
N ALA A 62 -3.45 12.93 21.31
CA ALA A 62 -4.86 13.26 21.10
C ALA A 62 -5.32 14.39 22.04
N SER A 63 -4.97 14.29 23.32
CA SER A 63 -5.38 15.28 24.33
C SER A 63 -4.70 16.63 24.13
N ARG A 64 -3.43 16.65 23.71
CA ARG A 64 -2.71 17.89 23.37
C ARG A 64 -3.34 18.59 22.18
N PHE A 65 -3.86 17.85 21.21
CA PHE A 65 -4.56 18.46 20.07
C PHE A 65 -5.86 19.15 20.50
N ILE A 66 -6.67 18.50 21.34
CA ILE A 66 -7.86 19.13 21.93
C ILE A 66 -7.50 20.34 22.81
N ASP A 67 -6.43 20.23 23.60
CA ASP A 67 -5.89 21.32 24.42
C ASP A 67 -5.53 22.56 23.56
N SER A 68 -4.83 22.37 22.44
CA SER A 68 -4.53 23.44 21.49
C SER A 68 -5.78 24.14 20.96
N ILE A 69 -6.82 23.38 20.61
CA ILE A 69 -8.11 23.94 20.15
C ILE A 69 -8.78 24.76 21.25
N LEU A 70 -8.77 24.26 22.49
CA LEU A 70 -9.36 24.93 23.65
C LEU A 70 -8.61 26.22 24.01
N LEU A 71 -7.28 26.22 23.86
CA LEU A 71 -6.42 27.41 24.02
C LEU A 71 -6.58 28.42 22.87
N GLY A 72 -7.19 28.03 21.75
CA GLY A 72 -7.31 28.87 20.55
C GLY A 72 -6.00 29.01 19.79
N LEU A 73 -5.10 28.03 19.90
CA LEU A 73 -3.87 27.98 19.12
C LEU A 73 -4.17 27.56 17.67
N PRO A 74 -3.39 28.04 16.70
CA PRO A 74 -3.52 27.60 15.31
C PRO A 74 -3.26 26.10 15.19
N VAL A 75 -4.12 25.41 14.44
CA VAL A 75 -3.97 24.00 14.11
C VAL A 75 -3.38 23.85 12.70
N PRO A 76 -2.50 22.87 12.45
CA PRO A 76 -1.96 22.65 11.11
C PRO A 76 -3.08 22.33 10.10
N SER A 77 -2.87 22.69 8.84
CA SER A 77 -3.83 22.47 7.74
C SER A 77 -4.02 20.98 7.42
N ILE A 78 -5.21 20.62 6.96
CA ILE A 78 -5.51 19.28 6.42
C ILE A 78 -5.47 19.30 4.89
N PHE A 79 -5.33 18.12 4.30
CA PHE A 79 -5.37 17.95 2.86
C PHE A 79 -6.49 16.99 2.49
N LEU A 80 -7.33 17.39 1.55
CA LEU A 80 -8.45 16.61 1.05
C LEU A 80 -8.36 16.50 -0.48
N ALA A 81 -8.90 15.45 -1.05
CA ALA A 81 -9.07 15.33 -2.50
C ALA A 81 -10.53 15.06 -2.82
N ASN A 82 -11.08 15.78 -3.79
CA ASN A 82 -12.38 15.44 -4.36
C ASN A 82 -12.24 14.17 -5.21
N THR A 83 -13.11 13.21 -4.93
CA THR A 83 -13.27 11.99 -5.74
C THR A 83 -14.18 12.27 -6.93
N SER A 84 -14.27 11.31 -7.86
CA SER A 84 -15.20 11.38 -9.00
C SER A 84 -16.68 11.40 -8.61
N GLU A 85 -17.00 11.03 -7.37
CA GLU A 85 -18.36 11.01 -6.81
C GLU A 85 -18.64 12.23 -5.91
N ASP A 86 -17.85 13.30 -6.03
CA ASP A 86 -17.93 14.53 -5.22
C ASP A 86 -17.70 14.33 -3.70
N LEU A 87 -17.31 13.12 -3.28
CA LEU A 87 -16.88 12.82 -1.91
C LEU A 87 -15.46 13.34 -1.67
N LYS A 88 -15.09 13.58 -0.40
CA LYS A 88 -13.76 14.07 -0.02
C LYS A 88 -12.94 12.97 0.63
N LEU A 89 -11.91 12.52 -0.07
CA LEU A 89 -10.89 11.65 0.49
C LEU A 89 -9.98 12.45 1.43
N ILE A 90 -9.70 11.93 2.62
CA ILE A 90 -8.76 12.52 3.56
C ILE A 90 -7.33 12.12 3.15
N ILE A 91 -6.53 13.06 2.66
CA ILE A 91 -5.13 12.83 2.27
C ILE A 91 -4.22 12.88 3.50
N ASP A 92 -4.43 13.91 4.31
CA ASP A 92 -3.75 14.13 5.59
C ASP A 92 -4.71 14.84 6.55
N GLY A 93 -4.53 14.60 7.84
CA GLY A 93 -5.39 15.18 8.88
C GLY A 93 -6.36 14.20 9.53
N TYR A 94 -6.38 12.93 9.10
CA TYR A 94 -7.27 11.92 9.67
C TYR A 94 -7.22 11.87 11.20
N GLN A 95 -6.03 11.83 11.81
CA GLN A 95 -5.91 11.77 13.26
C GLN A 95 -6.46 13.02 13.95
N ARG A 96 -6.34 14.20 13.34
CA ARG A 96 -6.89 15.45 13.87
C ARG A 96 -8.41 15.46 13.81
N ILE A 97 -8.97 15.10 12.65
CA ILE A 97 -10.42 15.00 12.43
C ILE A 97 -11.03 14.00 13.41
N MET A 98 -10.47 12.78 13.45
CA MET A 98 -10.97 11.72 14.32
C MET A 98 -10.80 12.01 15.81
N THR A 99 -9.73 12.70 16.22
CA THR A 99 -9.57 13.10 17.63
C THR A 99 -10.73 13.98 18.08
N VAL A 100 -11.11 14.96 17.26
CA VAL A 100 -12.21 15.88 17.59
C VAL A 100 -13.55 15.17 17.48
N TYR A 101 -13.75 14.34 16.46
CA TYR A 101 -14.92 13.49 16.31
C TYR A 101 -15.13 12.62 17.57
N ASP A 102 -14.14 11.79 17.92
CA ASP A 102 -14.18 10.88 19.06
C ASP A 102 -14.43 11.63 20.37
N TYR A 103 -13.75 12.77 20.58
CA TYR A 103 -13.93 13.56 21.80
C TYR A 103 -15.33 14.14 21.88
N VAL A 104 -15.87 14.70 20.79
CA VAL A 104 -17.22 15.28 20.73
C VAL A 104 -18.31 14.20 20.88
N LYS A 105 -18.12 13.02 20.28
CA LYS A 105 -19.01 11.85 20.46
C LYS A 105 -18.87 11.22 21.84
N GLY A 106 -17.73 11.44 22.48
CA GLY A 106 -17.43 11.00 23.84
C GLY A 106 -16.86 9.60 23.93
N ILE A 107 -16.65 8.89 22.82
CA ILE A 107 -16.09 7.54 22.76
C ILE A 107 -14.80 7.58 21.94
N TRP A 108 -13.74 6.99 22.47
CA TRP A 108 -12.45 6.90 21.77
C TRP A 108 -12.41 5.64 20.92
N THR A 109 -12.29 5.80 19.61
CA THR A 109 -12.32 4.70 18.63
C THR A 109 -11.18 3.69 18.85
N LYS A 110 -10.10 4.10 19.52
CA LYS A 110 -8.96 3.24 19.82
C LYS A 110 -9.27 2.10 20.81
N ASP A 111 -10.13 2.34 21.80
CA ASP A 111 -10.43 1.37 22.87
C ASP A 111 -11.92 1.24 23.23
N ASN A 112 -12.79 1.94 22.51
CA ASN A 112 -14.24 2.00 22.73
C ASN A 112 -14.64 2.46 24.14
N LYS A 113 -13.80 3.24 24.83
CA LYS A 113 -14.10 3.81 26.15
C LYS A 113 -14.40 5.29 26.07
N VAL A 114 -14.90 5.84 27.18
CA VAL A 114 -15.15 7.28 27.29
C VAL A 114 -13.86 8.07 27.05
N PHE A 115 -13.88 8.97 26.08
CA PHE A 115 -12.73 9.81 25.78
C PHE A 115 -12.63 10.94 26.80
N LYS A 116 -11.77 10.72 27.80
CA LYS A 116 -11.30 11.74 28.75
C LYS A 116 -9.92 12.25 28.34
N LEU A 117 -9.66 13.54 28.47
CA LEU A 117 -8.32 14.08 28.23
C LEU A 117 -7.30 13.48 29.21
N SER A 118 -6.07 13.32 28.75
CA SER A 118 -4.96 12.77 29.53
C SER A 118 -4.67 13.63 30.76
N ASN A 119 -4.26 12.99 31.85
CA ASN A 119 -3.77 13.65 33.06
C ASN A 119 -2.29 14.08 32.95
N SER A 120 -1.67 13.96 31.77
CA SER A 120 -0.29 14.40 31.53
C SER A 120 -0.12 15.89 31.75
N GLU A 121 1.06 16.29 32.25
CA GLU A 121 1.46 17.69 32.39
C GLU A 121 1.46 18.47 31.06
N LYS A 122 1.51 17.76 29.93
CA LYS A 122 1.46 18.34 28.58
C LYS A 122 0.07 18.89 28.20
N VAL A 123 -0.97 18.62 29.00
CA VAL A 123 -2.34 19.14 28.83
C VAL A 123 -2.58 20.19 29.91
N ASN A 124 -3.30 21.27 29.58
CA ASN A 124 -3.63 22.30 30.57
C ASN A 124 -4.41 21.71 31.76
N GLU A 125 -4.01 22.07 32.98
CA GLU A 125 -4.59 21.56 34.23
C GLU A 125 -6.12 21.69 34.27
N ARG A 126 -6.67 22.76 33.68
CA ARG A 126 -8.12 23.02 33.61
C ARG A 126 -8.92 21.88 32.97
N TRP A 127 -8.33 21.12 32.04
CA TRP A 127 -9.05 20.11 31.26
C TRP A 127 -8.55 18.68 31.45
N ARG A 128 -7.47 18.46 32.22
CA ARG A 128 -6.98 17.12 32.55
C ARG A 128 -8.10 16.23 33.10
N GLY A 129 -8.23 15.03 32.54
CA GLY A 129 -9.21 14.04 32.99
C GLY A 129 -10.67 14.32 32.60
N LYS A 130 -10.97 15.46 31.96
CA LYS A 130 -12.34 15.80 31.57
C LYS A 130 -12.74 15.12 30.25
N ALA A 131 -13.95 14.63 30.19
CA ALA A 131 -14.66 14.26 28.98
C ALA A 131 -15.35 15.49 28.37
N PHE A 132 -15.76 15.38 27.11
CA PHE A 132 -16.43 16.48 26.41
C PHE A 132 -17.71 16.95 27.12
N ASN A 133 -18.49 16.05 27.72
CA ASN A 133 -19.71 16.41 28.45
C ASN A 133 -19.42 17.18 29.76
N GLU A 134 -18.22 17.06 30.33
CA GLU A 134 -17.77 17.77 31.54
C GLU A 134 -17.22 19.18 31.23
N LEU A 135 -17.14 19.57 29.95
CA LEU A 135 -16.77 20.92 29.53
C LEU A 135 -17.95 21.90 29.66
N SER A 136 -17.62 23.17 29.88
CA SER A 136 -18.58 24.28 29.85
C SER A 136 -19.19 24.46 28.45
N ALA A 137 -20.34 25.12 28.39
CA ALA A 137 -21.01 25.40 27.11
C ALA A 137 -20.13 26.20 26.13
N ASN A 138 -19.30 27.12 26.64
CA ASN A 138 -18.41 27.93 25.82
C ASN A 138 -17.24 27.10 25.24
N GLU A 139 -16.66 26.19 26.03
CA GLU A 139 -15.60 25.29 25.58
C GLU A 139 -16.10 24.29 24.53
N LYS A 140 -17.29 23.71 24.76
CA LYS A 140 -17.96 22.84 23.78
C LYS A 140 -18.22 23.56 22.47
N ARG A 141 -18.69 24.82 22.55
CA ARG A 141 -18.92 25.67 21.37
C ARG A 141 -17.62 25.95 20.63
N ARG A 142 -16.56 26.32 21.36
CA ARG A 142 -15.22 26.58 20.81
C ARG A 142 -14.70 25.40 20.01
N ILE A 143 -14.68 24.19 20.59
CA ILE A 143 -14.20 22.99 19.87
C ILE A 143 -14.94 22.79 18.55
N ARG A 144 -16.27 22.91 18.56
CA ARG A 144 -17.11 22.71 17.36
C ARG A 144 -16.97 23.81 16.32
N SER A 145 -16.73 25.06 16.74
CA SER A 145 -16.67 26.22 15.86
C SER A 145 -15.27 26.54 15.36
N THR A 146 -14.22 26.00 15.99
CA THR A 146 -12.85 26.16 15.48
C THR A 146 -12.77 25.59 14.07
N THR A 147 -12.25 26.41 13.16
CA THR A 147 -11.98 26.02 11.77
C THR A 147 -10.56 25.47 11.66
N ILE A 148 -10.41 24.52 10.74
CA ILE A 148 -9.12 24.01 10.27
C ILE A 148 -9.01 24.33 8.79
N HIS A 149 -7.87 24.87 8.40
CA HIS A 149 -7.62 25.18 6.99
C HIS A 149 -7.46 23.88 6.21
N ALA A 150 -8.30 23.65 5.21
CA ALA A 150 -8.25 22.51 4.32
C ALA A 150 -7.74 22.96 2.95
N ILE A 151 -6.72 22.28 2.43
CA ILE A 151 -6.29 22.42 1.04
C ILE A 151 -6.95 21.27 0.28
N ILE A 152 -7.85 21.61 -0.63
CA ILE A 152 -8.62 20.65 -1.41
C ILE A 152 -8.02 20.55 -2.80
N PHE A 153 -7.76 19.32 -3.24
CA PHE A 153 -7.30 19.01 -4.59
C PHE A 153 -8.42 18.42 -5.43
N GLU A 154 -8.46 18.79 -6.70
CA GLU A 154 -9.32 18.17 -7.70
C GLU A 154 -8.52 17.92 -8.97
N GLN A 155 -8.56 16.69 -9.45
CA GLN A 155 -7.96 16.32 -10.73
C GLN A 155 -8.98 16.55 -11.84
N SER A 156 -8.79 17.62 -12.62
CA SER A 156 -9.73 17.96 -13.68
C SER A 156 -9.52 17.15 -14.97
N LYS A 157 -8.27 16.71 -15.27
CA LYS A 157 -7.92 15.76 -16.34
C LYS A 157 -6.59 15.03 -16.07
N PRO A 158 -6.41 13.78 -16.54
CA PRO A 158 -7.42 12.87 -17.08
C PRO A 158 -8.34 12.33 -15.97
N LYS A 159 -9.59 11.99 -16.29
CA LYS A 159 -10.56 11.45 -15.33
C LYS A 159 -10.28 9.99 -14.92
N ASN A 160 -9.45 9.28 -15.68
CA ASN A 160 -9.27 7.83 -15.56
C ASN A 160 -7.84 7.44 -15.13
N ASN A 161 -7.10 8.34 -14.49
CA ASN A 161 -5.76 8.01 -14.02
C ASN A 161 -5.38 8.86 -12.80
N ASP A 162 -5.59 8.34 -11.58
CA ASP A 162 -5.31 9.03 -10.32
C ASP A 162 -3.80 9.16 -9.99
N THR A 163 -2.91 8.94 -10.98
CA THR A 163 -1.46 9.12 -10.84
C THR A 163 -1.07 10.51 -10.35
N SER A 164 -1.89 11.53 -10.63
CA SER A 164 -1.64 12.90 -10.16
C SER A 164 -1.82 13.03 -8.64
N LEU A 165 -2.88 12.41 -8.09
CA LEU A 165 -3.11 12.36 -6.65
C LEU A 165 -1.98 11.60 -5.96
N PHE A 166 -1.52 10.49 -6.53
CA PHE A 166 -0.36 9.76 -6.00
C PHE A 166 0.87 10.65 -5.82
N GLN A 167 1.23 11.45 -6.82
CA GLN A 167 2.39 12.34 -6.75
C GLN A 167 2.20 13.48 -5.75
N ILE A 168 0.99 14.04 -5.66
CA ILE A 168 0.65 15.04 -4.64
C ILE A 168 0.84 14.44 -3.23
N PHE A 169 0.28 13.25 -3.00
CA PHE A 169 0.41 12.54 -1.74
C PHE A 169 1.88 12.28 -1.38
N GLU A 170 2.70 11.84 -2.33
CA GLU A 170 4.11 11.56 -2.11
C GLU A 170 4.88 12.82 -1.69
N ARG A 171 4.58 13.97 -2.29
CA ARG A 171 5.22 15.26 -1.99
C ARG A 171 4.73 15.87 -0.68
N ILE A 172 3.45 15.74 -0.35
CA ILE A 172 2.87 16.27 0.89
C ILE A 172 3.24 15.40 2.10
N ASN A 173 3.40 14.08 1.92
CA ASN A 173 3.84 13.15 2.98
C ASN A 173 5.31 13.31 3.40
N THR A 174 5.94 14.45 3.13
CA THR A 174 7.31 14.76 3.52
C THR A 174 7.43 15.21 4.98
N GLY A 175 6.34 15.61 5.63
CA GLY A 175 6.30 15.95 7.06
C GLY A 175 5.85 14.78 7.95
N GLY A 176 6.74 14.23 8.78
CA GLY A 176 6.41 13.15 9.74
C GLY A 176 6.84 11.75 9.27
N ARG A 177 6.07 10.71 9.63
CA ARG A 177 6.34 9.32 9.17
C ARG A 177 5.80 9.16 7.75
N ALA A 178 6.66 9.42 6.76
CA ALA A 178 6.31 9.28 5.34
C ALA A 178 5.70 7.91 5.04
N LEU A 179 4.60 7.90 4.26
CA LEU A 179 4.00 6.69 3.70
C LEU A 179 4.90 6.12 2.60
N LYS A 180 4.93 4.78 2.45
CA LYS A 180 5.53 4.09 1.29
C LYS A 180 4.61 4.19 0.08
N SER A 181 5.16 3.88 -1.10
CA SER A 181 4.40 3.90 -2.35
C SER A 181 3.15 3.05 -2.29
N GLN A 182 3.21 1.78 -1.85
CA GLN A 182 1.98 0.99 -1.68
C GLN A 182 1.01 1.59 -0.65
N GLU A 183 1.53 2.21 0.42
CA GLU A 183 0.68 2.91 1.38
C GLU A 183 -0.09 4.06 0.73
N ILE A 184 0.54 4.77 -0.21
CA ILE A 184 -0.12 5.83 -0.99
C ILE A 184 -1.10 5.22 -2.01
N ARG A 185 -0.74 4.14 -2.71
CA ARG A 185 -1.63 3.50 -3.71
C ARG A 185 -2.95 3.08 -3.10
N ASN A 186 -2.91 2.45 -1.94
CA ASN A 186 -4.10 2.03 -1.22
C ASN A 186 -4.95 3.22 -0.72
N CYS A 187 -4.38 4.41 -0.60
CA CYS A 187 -5.16 5.63 -0.30
C CYS A 187 -5.80 6.21 -1.56
N VAL A 188 -5.04 6.25 -2.66
CA VAL A 188 -5.43 6.94 -3.89
C VAL A 188 -6.34 6.08 -4.76
N TYR A 189 -5.96 4.84 -5.03
CA TYR A 189 -6.69 3.93 -5.91
C TYR A 189 -7.65 3.07 -5.09
N GLN A 190 -8.82 3.62 -4.80
CA GLN A 190 -9.91 2.88 -4.17
C GLN A 190 -10.61 1.97 -5.20
N GLY A 191 -11.18 0.85 -4.76
CA GLY A 191 -11.93 -0.05 -5.63
C GLY A 191 -11.75 -1.53 -5.28
N ASP A 192 -12.33 -2.39 -6.12
CA ASP A 192 -12.28 -3.84 -5.92
C ASP A 192 -10.88 -4.42 -6.06
N LEU A 193 -10.02 -3.84 -6.89
CA LEU A 193 -8.63 -4.28 -6.98
C LEU A 193 -7.90 -4.05 -5.65
N ASN A 194 -8.06 -2.87 -5.04
CA ASN A 194 -7.41 -2.60 -3.76
C ASN A 194 -7.94 -3.52 -2.64
N ARG A 195 -9.26 -3.74 -2.61
CA ARG A 195 -9.89 -4.71 -1.70
C ARG A 195 -9.37 -6.13 -1.94
N LEU A 196 -9.16 -6.52 -3.20
CA LEU A 196 -8.61 -7.81 -3.57
C LEU A 196 -7.19 -7.97 -3.02
N LEU A 197 -6.31 -6.97 -3.19
CA LEU A 197 -4.94 -7.03 -2.67
C LEU A 197 -4.92 -7.23 -1.15
N ILE A 198 -5.78 -6.54 -0.40
CA ILE A 198 -5.91 -6.71 1.05
C ILE A 198 -6.39 -8.12 1.39
N ARG A 199 -7.38 -8.64 0.65
CA ARG A 199 -7.94 -9.98 0.86
C ARG A 199 -6.92 -11.08 0.58
N LEU A 200 -6.25 -11.04 -0.57
CA LEU A 200 -5.22 -12.02 -0.95
C LEU A 200 -4.02 -11.96 0.01
N ASN A 201 -3.76 -10.81 0.63
CA ASN A 201 -2.71 -10.68 1.63
C ASN A 201 -2.95 -11.53 2.89
N LEU A 202 -4.20 -11.96 3.13
CA LEU A 202 -4.58 -12.82 4.23
C LEU A 202 -4.59 -14.31 3.86
N ASP A 203 -4.30 -14.67 2.61
CA ASP A 203 -4.22 -16.08 2.18
C ASP A 203 -3.14 -16.84 2.96
N ASP A 204 -3.47 -18.04 3.44
CA ASP A 204 -2.59 -18.84 4.30
C ASP A 204 -1.33 -19.31 3.57
N ASN A 205 -1.44 -19.70 2.30
CA ASN A 205 -0.26 -20.09 1.51
C ASN A 205 0.65 -18.88 1.26
N TRP A 206 0.07 -17.71 0.98
CA TRP A 206 0.84 -16.48 0.85
C TRP A 206 1.52 -16.08 2.15
N ARG A 207 0.84 -16.16 3.30
CA ARG A 207 1.43 -15.92 4.63
C ARG A 207 2.53 -16.92 4.95
N ARG A 208 2.39 -18.18 4.54
CA ARG A 208 3.42 -19.19 4.71
C ARG A 208 4.68 -18.88 3.90
N LEU A 209 4.52 -18.39 2.67
CA LEU A 209 5.64 -18.08 1.78
C LEU A 209 6.31 -16.72 2.06
N PHE A 210 5.53 -15.70 2.42
CA PHE A 210 6.04 -14.34 2.68
C PHE A 210 6.51 -14.15 4.13
N GLY A 211 5.73 -14.65 5.09
CA GLY A 211 5.96 -14.47 6.52
C GLY A 211 4.66 -14.25 7.31
N ALA A 212 4.70 -14.63 8.58
CA ALA A 212 3.54 -14.50 9.47
C ALA A 212 3.21 -13.03 9.78
N GLY A 213 1.92 -12.70 9.70
CA GLY A 213 1.38 -11.38 9.99
C GLY A 213 1.37 -10.43 8.78
N VAL A 214 0.53 -9.41 8.85
CA VAL A 214 0.43 -8.37 7.82
C VAL A 214 1.49 -7.30 8.04
N ASP A 215 2.19 -6.91 6.98
CA ASP A 215 3.16 -5.82 7.06
C ASP A 215 2.43 -4.48 7.16
N ALA A 216 2.66 -3.77 8.27
CA ALA A 216 2.10 -2.43 8.48
C ALA A 216 2.53 -1.39 7.43
N ARG A 217 3.55 -1.70 6.61
CA ARG A 217 4.03 -0.87 5.48
C ARG A 217 3.55 -1.38 4.12
N MET A 218 2.69 -2.41 4.09
CA MET A 218 2.09 -3.02 2.90
C MET A 218 3.07 -3.52 1.83
N ARG A 219 4.30 -3.89 2.22
CA ARG A 219 5.25 -4.47 1.26
C ARG A 219 4.73 -5.79 0.73
N ASP A 220 4.07 -6.56 1.59
CA ASP A 220 3.39 -7.80 1.24
C ASP A 220 2.29 -7.61 0.18
N SER A 221 1.39 -6.64 0.36
CA SER A 221 0.40 -6.29 -0.66
C SER A 221 1.04 -5.73 -1.95
N GLU A 222 2.16 -5.02 -1.85
CA GLU A 222 2.90 -4.53 -3.03
C GLU A 222 3.41 -5.70 -3.88
N TYR A 223 3.89 -6.79 -3.28
CA TYR A 223 4.33 -7.98 -4.05
C TYR A 223 3.16 -8.69 -4.74
N ILE A 224 1.98 -8.75 -4.14
CA ILE A 224 0.77 -9.25 -4.83
C ILE A 224 0.47 -8.37 -6.05
N LEU A 225 0.51 -7.04 -5.88
CA LEU A 225 0.30 -6.11 -6.99
C LEU A 225 1.40 -6.25 -8.07
N ARG A 226 2.65 -6.47 -7.68
CA ARG A 226 3.76 -6.74 -8.62
C ARG A 226 3.52 -7.99 -9.44
N PHE A 227 3.05 -9.07 -8.82
CA PHE A 227 2.70 -10.29 -9.54
C PHE A 227 1.69 -10.01 -10.66
N PHE A 228 0.63 -9.25 -10.37
CA PHE A 228 -0.37 -8.91 -11.39
C PHE A 228 0.18 -7.95 -12.46
N ALA A 229 0.83 -6.87 -12.04
CA ALA A 229 1.27 -5.80 -12.94
C ALA A 229 2.45 -6.18 -13.83
N LEU A 230 3.30 -7.12 -13.40
CA LEU A 230 4.42 -7.62 -14.20
C LEU A 230 4.03 -8.83 -15.06
N ASN A 231 2.88 -9.45 -14.83
CA ASN A 231 2.35 -10.58 -15.60
C ASN A 231 1.31 -10.14 -16.65
N THR A 232 1.41 -8.91 -17.16
CA THR A 232 0.50 -8.41 -18.19
C THR A 232 1.09 -8.58 -19.59
N GLU A 233 0.21 -8.60 -20.58
CA GLU A 233 0.60 -8.64 -22.00
C GLU A 233 1.42 -7.42 -22.40
N GLU A 234 1.23 -6.24 -21.78
CA GLU A 234 2.07 -5.07 -22.08
C GLU A 234 3.54 -5.29 -21.67
N ILE A 235 3.79 -5.86 -20.50
CA ILE A 235 5.15 -6.17 -20.03
C ILE A 235 5.75 -7.31 -20.85
N LYS A 236 4.95 -8.32 -21.18
CA LYS A 236 5.39 -9.47 -21.98
C LYS A 236 5.77 -9.07 -23.41
N ASN A 237 4.97 -8.24 -24.06
CA ASN A 237 5.19 -7.83 -25.45
C ASN A 237 6.17 -6.65 -25.61
N GLN A 238 6.61 -6.04 -24.50
CA GLN A 238 7.64 -5.01 -24.57
C GLN A 238 9.00 -5.66 -24.87
N GLU A 239 9.62 -5.33 -26.00
CA GLU A 239 10.87 -5.98 -26.42
C GLU A 239 12.12 -5.46 -25.69
N LYS A 240 12.18 -4.16 -25.39
CA LYS A 240 13.37 -3.50 -24.83
C LYS A 240 13.01 -2.31 -23.94
N GLY A 241 14.01 -1.87 -23.18
CA GLY A 241 13.97 -0.67 -22.39
C GLY A 241 13.97 -0.95 -20.89
N ASN A 242 13.62 0.07 -20.12
CA ASN A 242 13.54 0.00 -18.67
C ASN A 242 12.14 0.46 -18.25
N ILE A 243 11.55 -0.22 -17.28
CA ILE A 243 10.30 0.22 -16.68
C ILE A 243 10.59 1.01 -15.40
N SER A 244 9.68 1.92 -15.04
CA SER A 244 9.58 2.40 -13.66
C SER A 244 8.56 1.51 -12.98
N LEU A 245 9.01 0.69 -12.02
CA LEU A 245 8.13 -0.18 -11.25
C LEU A 245 7.01 0.62 -10.61
N LYS A 246 7.34 1.76 -9.99
CA LYS A 246 6.39 2.64 -9.34
C LYS A 246 5.31 3.10 -10.33
N LYS A 247 5.71 3.52 -11.53
CA LYS A 247 4.78 3.92 -12.61
C LYS A 247 3.91 2.73 -13.04
N THR A 248 4.50 1.58 -13.34
CA THR A 248 3.79 0.37 -13.76
C THR A 248 2.73 -0.06 -12.75
N LEU A 249 3.07 -0.09 -11.45
CA LEU A 249 2.10 -0.45 -10.39
C LEU A 249 0.99 0.59 -10.23
N ASN A 250 1.32 1.88 -10.41
CA ASN A 250 0.32 2.97 -10.35
C ASN A 250 -0.66 2.91 -11.54
N GLU A 251 -0.15 2.73 -12.75
CA GLU A 251 -0.96 2.59 -13.96
C GLU A 251 -1.84 1.34 -13.90
N TYR A 252 -1.31 0.22 -13.38
CA TYR A 252 -2.10 -0.99 -13.17
C TYR A 252 -3.26 -0.75 -12.17
N MET A 253 -3.02 -0.04 -11.07
CA MET A 253 -4.09 0.30 -10.13
C MET A 253 -5.14 1.28 -10.72
N GLY A 254 -4.73 2.19 -11.60
CA GLY A 254 -5.59 3.20 -12.20
C GLY A 254 -6.47 2.72 -13.36
N LYS A 255 -6.18 1.53 -13.92
CA LYS A 255 -6.95 0.95 -15.02
C LYS A 255 -8.34 0.48 -14.54
N ALA A 256 -9.40 1.07 -15.09
CA ALA A 256 -10.78 0.73 -14.74
C ALA A 256 -11.12 -0.76 -14.98
N GLU A 257 -10.56 -1.37 -16.02
CA GLU A 257 -10.74 -2.80 -16.35
C GLU A 257 -10.29 -3.73 -15.22
N ASN A 258 -9.31 -3.31 -14.41
CA ASN A 258 -8.79 -4.11 -13.30
C ASN A 258 -9.71 -4.07 -12.07
N ASN A 259 -10.72 -3.21 -12.07
CA ASN A 259 -11.78 -3.16 -11.05
C ASN A 259 -13.08 -3.83 -11.52
N ALA A 260 -13.13 -4.40 -12.73
CA ALA A 260 -14.30 -5.14 -13.19
C ALA A 260 -14.43 -6.49 -12.45
N GLU A 261 -15.65 -6.87 -12.07
CA GLU A 261 -15.95 -8.08 -11.28
C GLU A 261 -15.33 -9.35 -11.89
N GLU A 262 -15.53 -9.57 -13.20
CA GLU A 262 -14.96 -10.72 -13.93
C GLU A 262 -13.42 -10.74 -13.86
N HIS A 263 -12.79 -9.56 -13.97
CA HIS A 263 -11.33 -9.47 -13.89
C HIS A 263 -10.84 -9.78 -12.46
N ILE A 264 -11.55 -9.30 -11.43
CA ILE A 264 -11.23 -9.59 -10.03
C ILE A 264 -11.30 -11.10 -9.74
N GLU A 265 -12.27 -11.81 -10.30
CA GLU A 265 -12.35 -13.27 -10.19
C GLU A 265 -11.17 -13.97 -10.85
N ILE A 266 -10.79 -13.54 -12.06
CA ILE A 266 -9.62 -14.06 -12.78
C ILE A 266 -8.35 -13.86 -11.96
N LEU A 267 -8.11 -12.65 -11.45
CA LEU A 267 -6.92 -12.33 -10.63
C LEU A 267 -6.90 -13.12 -9.33
N THR A 268 -8.07 -13.30 -8.70
CA THR A 268 -8.21 -14.12 -7.47
C THR A 268 -7.80 -15.57 -7.74
N SER A 269 -8.34 -16.18 -8.80
CA SER A 269 -8.05 -17.56 -9.17
C SER A 269 -6.58 -17.74 -9.54
N ASP A 270 -6.03 -16.85 -10.37
CA ASP A 270 -4.64 -16.91 -10.83
C ASP A 270 -3.65 -16.84 -9.66
N PHE A 271 -3.83 -15.87 -8.76
CA PHE A 271 -2.95 -15.74 -7.60
C PHE A 271 -3.06 -16.94 -6.65
N ASN A 272 -4.27 -17.34 -6.28
CA ASN A 272 -4.47 -18.45 -5.33
C ASN A 272 -3.91 -19.76 -5.85
N ASN A 273 -4.17 -20.11 -7.12
CA ASN A 273 -3.66 -21.34 -7.73
C ASN A 273 -2.13 -21.31 -7.80
N THR A 274 -1.55 -20.17 -8.20
CA THR A 274 -0.09 -19.99 -8.29
C THR A 274 0.58 -20.14 -6.93
N ILE A 275 0.09 -19.43 -5.92
CA ILE A 275 0.67 -19.42 -4.57
C ILE A 275 0.46 -20.76 -3.86
N SER A 276 -0.70 -21.41 -4.02
CA SER A 276 -0.93 -22.77 -3.50
C SER A 276 0.06 -23.76 -4.11
N PHE A 277 0.21 -23.75 -5.44
CA PHE A 277 1.13 -24.64 -6.14
C PHE A 277 2.58 -24.45 -5.69
N ILE A 278 3.04 -23.20 -5.54
CA ILE A 278 4.39 -22.89 -5.06
C ILE A 278 4.58 -23.36 -3.60
N SER A 279 3.60 -23.08 -2.74
CA SER A 279 3.62 -23.48 -1.33
C SER A 279 3.70 -25.00 -1.17
N GLU A 280 2.97 -25.75 -1.98
CA GLU A 280 2.91 -27.21 -1.93
C GLU A 280 4.17 -27.88 -2.51
N ASN A 281 4.70 -27.36 -3.61
CA ASN A 281 5.72 -28.08 -4.40
C ASN A 281 7.15 -27.52 -4.27
N ILE A 282 7.31 -26.27 -3.82
CA ILE A 282 8.62 -25.64 -3.52
C ILE A 282 8.77 -25.46 -2.01
N GLY A 283 7.72 -24.97 -1.35
CA GLY A 283 7.69 -24.77 0.10
C GLY A 283 8.14 -23.38 0.56
N GLU A 284 8.25 -23.21 1.87
CA GLU A 284 8.44 -21.92 2.58
C GLU A 284 9.67 -21.11 2.15
N ASN A 285 10.61 -21.72 1.42
CA ASN A 285 11.83 -21.08 0.97
C ASN A 285 11.75 -20.56 -0.47
N ALA A 286 10.62 -20.70 -1.15
CA ALA A 286 10.49 -20.43 -2.58
C ALA A 286 11.06 -19.07 -2.99
N PHE A 287 10.88 -18.05 -2.16
CA PHE A 287 11.27 -16.67 -2.48
C PHE A 287 12.53 -16.20 -1.76
N PHE A 288 13.34 -17.13 -1.23
CA PHE A 288 14.61 -16.82 -0.55
C PHE A 288 15.82 -17.19 -1.40
N ASN A 289 16.87 -16.38 -1.30
CA ASN A 289 18.14 -16.65 -1.97
C ASN A 289 19.03 -17.57 -1.10
N ILE A 290 20.08 -18.14 -1.70
CA ILE A 290 21.15 -18.87 -1.01
C ILE A 290 22.25 -17.91 -0.52
N ILE A 291 23.08 -18.36 0.41
CA ILE A 291 24.26 -17.62 0.84
C ILE A 291 25.39 -17.84 -0.17
N SER A 292 25.95 -16.76 -0.74
CA SER A 292 26.97 -16.83 -1.82
C SER A 292 28.15 -17.75 -1.50
N ASN A 293 28.59 -17.79 -0.24
CA ASN A 293 29.74 -18.60 0.21
C ASN A 293 29.34 -19.97 0.78
N ASN A 294 28.04 -20.29 0.82
CA ASN A 294 27.52 -21.57 1.29
C ASN A 294 26.16 -21.86 0.63
N PRO A 295 26.15 -22.46 -0.59
CA PRO A 295 24.93 -22.73 -1.35
C PRO A 295 23.92 -23.65 -0.64
N GLU A 296 24.35 -24.43 0.34
CA GLU A 296 23.48 -25.30 1.15
C GLU A 296 22.64 -24.51 2.18
N LYS A 297 22.99 -23.23 2.42
CA LYS A 297 22.30 -22.38 3.38
C LYS A 297 21.44 -21.33 2.70
N ILE A 298 20.22 -21.20 3.21
CA ILE A 298 19.22 -20.24 2.73
C ILE A 298 19.37 -18.93 3.51
N ARG A 299 19.48 -17.83 2.79
CA ARG A 299 19.40 -16.47 3.33
C ARG A 299 17.91 -16.14 3.52
N LYS A 300 17.43 -16.21 4.76
CA LYS A 300 16.02 -15.99 5.17
C LYS A 300 15.59 -14.51 5.04
N ARG A 301 15.61 -14.02 3.81
CA ARG A 301 15.25 -12.65 3.42
C ARG A 301 14.48 -12.74 2.10
N PHE A 302 13.21 -12.33 2.12
CA PHE A 302 12.34 -12.35 0.95
C PHE A 302 12.98 -11.55 -0.19
N TYR A 303 13.13 -12.16 -1.36
CA TYR A 303 13.89 -11.59 -2.46
C TYR A 303 12.94 -11.20 -3.61
N PRO A 304 12.70 -9.91 -3.85
CA PRO A 304 11.66 -9.44 -4.77
C PRO A 304 11.71 -10.03 -6.18
N THR A 305 12.89 -10.04 -6.80
CA THR A 305 13.04 -10.51 -8.18
C THR A 305 13.02 -12.04 -8.30
N ILE A 306 13.29 -12.78 -7.22
CA ILE A 306 13.06 -14.24 -7.16
C ILE A 306 11.56 -14.52 -7.06
N PHE A 307 10.83 -13.70 -6.30
CA PHE A 307 9.38 -13.77 -6.27
C PHE A 307 8.79 -13.45 -7.66
N ASP A 308 9.19 -12.35 -8.29
CA ASP A 308 8.71 -11.97 -9.62
C ASP A 308 8.92 -13.13 -10.62
N SER A 309 10.12 -13.71 -10.66
CA SER A 309 10.44 -14.79 -11.61
C SER A 309 9.63 -16.06 -11.35
N ILE A 310 9.62 -16.57 -10.12
CA ILE A 310 8.98 -17.86 -9.79
C ILE A 310 7.46 -17.74 -9.86
N ALA A 311 6.87 -16.69 -9.29
CA ALA A 311 5.42 -16.53 -9.29
C ALA A 311 4.88 -16.36 -10.71
N ILE A 312 5.47 -15.49 -11.52
CA ILE A 312 5.01 -15.22 -12.89
C ILE A 312 5.19 -16.45 -13.78
N ALA A 313 6.38 -17.09 -13.76
CA ALA A 313 6.63 -18.31 -14.52
C ALA A 313 5.66 -19.43 -14.16
N THR A 314 5.34 -19.58 -12.87
CA THR A 314 4.41 -20.61 -12.39
C THR A 314 2.97 -20.32 -12.84
N SER A 315 2.51 -19.06 -12.78
CA SER A 315 1.21 -18.65 -13.31
C SER A 315 1.09 -18.97 -14.80
N ILE A 316 2.11 -18.63 -15.59
CA ILE A 316 2.16 -18.95 -17.03
C ILE A 316 2.09 -20.47 -17.25
N ALA A 317 2.90 -21.25 -16.53
CA ALA A 317 2.93 -22.69 -16.67
C ALA A 317 1.61 -23.36 -16.28
N LEU A 318 0.93 -22.88 -15.23
CA LEU A 318 -0.38 -23.38 -14.84
C LEU A 318 -1.45 -23.07 -15.88
N LYS A 319 -1.40 -21.89 -16.51
CA LYS A 319 -2.32 -21.52 -17.61
C LYS A 319 -2.08 -22.35 -18.87
N GLU A 320 -0.81 -22.60 -19.23
CA GLU A 320 -0.47 -23.34 -20.46
C GLU A 320 -0.64 -24.86 -20.32
N LEU A 321 -0.27 -25.44 -19.17
CA LEU A 321 -0.21 -26.89 -18.98
C LEU A 321 -1.39 -27.44 -18.16
N GLY A 322 -2.09 -26.60 -17.38
CA GLY A 322 -3.20 -27.01 -16.53
C GLY A 322 -2.81 -28.13 -15.56
N GLN A 323 -3.53 -29.26 -15.61
CA GLN A 323 -3.24 -30.42 -14.75
C GLN A 323 -1.91 -31.12 -15.09
N ASN A 324 -1.29 -30.81 -16.22
CA ASN A 324 -0.03 -31.42 -16.64
C ASN A 324 1.20 -30.62 -16.17
N THR A 325 1.03 -29.57 -15.35
CA THR A 325 2.14 -28.77 -14.84
C THR A 325 3.07 -29.65 -13.98
N PRO A 326 4.37 -29.78 -14.34
CA PRO A 326 5.31 -30.59 -13.58
C PRO A 326 5.50 -30.07 -12.15
N ALA A 327 5.37 -30.96 -11.17
CA ALA A 327 5.54 -30.67 -9.74
C ALA A 327 6.81 -31.30 -9.14
N ASP A 328 7.52 -32.14 -9.90
CA ASP A 328 8.61 -32.93 -9.37
C ASP A 328 9.90 -32.10 -9.17
N ASN A 329 10.50 -32.25 -7.98
CA ASN A 329 11.82 -31.72 -7.63
C ASN A 329 11.97 -30.19 -7.81
N LEU A 330 10.89 -29.41 -7.73
CA LEU A 330 10.94 -27.96 -7.97
C LEU A 330 11.87 -27.23 -6.99
N GLU A 331 11.95 -27.66 -5.72
CA GLU A 331 12.89 -27.07 -4.76
C GLU A 331 14.35 -27.32 -5.18
N GLN A 332 14.69 -28.52 -5.68
CA GLN A 332 16.04 -28.80 -6.16
C GLN A 332 16.36 -27.96 -7.40
N LYS A 333 15.42 -27.87 -8.35
CA LYS A 333 15.57 -27.02 -9.54
C LYS A 333 15.77 -25.55 -9.16
N ARG A 334 15.07 -25.07 -8.13
CA ARG A 334 15.25 -23.72 -7.59
C ARG A 334 16.67 -23.51 -7.04
N LEU A 335 17.18 -24.46 -6.25
CA LEU A 335 18.53 -24.39 -5.69
C LEU A 335 19.61 -24.41 -6.78
N ASP A 336 19.41 -25.19 -7.84
CA ASP A 336 20.31 -25.24 -8.99
C ASP A 336 20.27 -23.92 -9.77
N LEU A 337 19.07 -23.37 -10.00
CA LEU A 337 18.87 -22.09 -10.69
C LEU A 337 19.51 -20.92 -9.93
N LEU A 338 19.41 -20.91 -8.60
CA LEU A 338 20.03 -19.87 -7.77
C LEU A 338 21.57 -19.87 -7.82
N GLN A 339 22.18 -20.96 -8.26
CA GLN A 339 23.62 -21.05 -8.48
C GLN A 339 24.03 -20.61 -9.89
N ASN A 340 23.09 -20.50 -10.83
CA ASN A 340 23.35 -20.11 -12.21
C ASN A 340 23.75 -18.61 -12.30
N GLU A 341 24.90 -18.33 -12.90
CA GLU A 341 25.44 -16.96 -13.02
C GLU A 341 24.57 -16.03 -13.89
N ALA A 342 23.96 -16.54 -14.96
CA ALA A 342 23.06 -15.73 -15.79
C ALA A 342 21.79 -15.35 -15.01
N TYR A 343 21.23 -16.28 -14.23
CA TYR A 343 20.07 -16.00 -13.38
C TYR A 343 20.42 -14.97 -12.30
N LYS A 344 21.59 -15.10 -11.65
CA LYS A 344 22.08 -14.13 -10.66
C LYS A 344 22.15 -12.72 -11.25
N ILE A 345 22.63 -12.56 -12.49
CA ILE A 345 22.66 -11.26 -13.18
C ILE A 345 21.25 -10.70 -13.29
N HIS A 346 20.30 -11.47 -13.85
CA HIS A 346 18.93 -11.00 -14.07
C HIS A 346 18.17 -10.62 -12.78
N ILE A 347 18.53 -11.20 -11.62
CA ILE A 347 17.89 -10.87 -10.34
C ILE A 347 18.63 -9.78 -9.53
N THR A 348 19.82 -9.34 -9.94
CA THR A 348 20.65 -8.37 -9.18
C THR A 348 20.98 -7.08 -9.92
N GLN A 349 21.12 -7.10 -11.25
CA GLN A 349 21.58 -5.96 -12.04
C GLN A 349 20.49 -5.51 -13.00
N GLY A 350 20.23 -4.20 -13.11
CA GLY A 350 19.27 -3.67 -14.07
C GLY A 350 17.92 -4.36 -13.96
N THR A 351 17.45 -4.60 -12.74
CA THR A 351 16.34 -5.52 -12.44
C THR A 351 15.02 -5.09 -13.07
N MET A 352 14.89 -3.81 -13.42
CA MET A 352 13.76 -3.24 -14.14
C MET A 352 13.97 -3.10 -15.65
N GLN A 353 15.11 -3.54 -16.17
CA GLN A 353 15.31 -3.70 -17.61
C GLN A 353 14.49 -4.87 -18.10
N ILE A 354 13.80 -4.67 -19.21
CA ILE A 354 12.94 -5.68 -19.83
C ILE A 354 13.70 -6.99 -20.07
N ASP A 355 14.92 -6.91 -20.59
CA ASP A 355 15.78 -8.09 -20.81
C ASP A 355 16.00 -8.91 -19.52
N ASN A 356 16.13 -8.24 -18.36
CA ASN A 356 16.30 -8.91 -17.07
C ASN A 356 14.98 -9.40 -16.46
N ILE A 357 13.85 -8.76 -16.77
CA ILE A 357 12.51 -9.24 -16.41
C ILE A 357 12.18 -10.50 -17.19
N HIS A 358 12.29 -10.45 -18.50
CA HIS A 358 12.05 -11.58 -19.38
C HIS A 358 13.05 -12.70 -19.11
N GLY A 359 14.34 -12.38 -18.97
CA GLY A 359 15.39 -13.35 -18.70
C GLY A 359 15.14 -14.16 -17.42
N ARG A 360 14.83 -13.50 -16.29
CA ARG A 360 14.57 -14.24 -15.04
C ARG A 360 13.32 -15.11 -15.10
N ILE A 361 12.26 -14.67 -15.79
CA ILE A 361 11.02 -15.46 -15.94
C ILE A 361 11.27 -16.65 -16.88
N SER A 362 11.93 -16.41 -18.01
CA SER A 362 12.26 -17.43 -19.02
C SER A 362 13.11 -18.56 -18.45
N MET A 363 14.13 -18.23 -17.65
CA MET A 363 14.97 -19.24 -17.02
C MET A 363 14.20 -20.12 -16.03
N VAL A 364 13.22 -19.57 -15.32
CA VAL A 364 12.34 -20.40 -14.46
C VAL A 364 11.43 -21.27 -15.31
N LEU A 365 10.78 -20.73 -16.35
CA LEU A 365 9.91 -21.50 -17.24
C LEU A 365 10.64 -22.68 -17.88
N GLU A 366 11.85 -22.47 -18.37
CA GLU A 366 12.65 -23.51 -19.02
C GLU A 366 13.09 -24.57 -18.00
N SER A 367 13.67 -24.14 -16.87
CA SER A 367 14.21 -25.07 -15.88
C SER A 367 13.12 -25.86 -15.13
N PHE A 368 12.02 -25.19 -14.74
CA PHE A 368 10.99 -25.79 -13.90
C PHE A 368 9.99 -26.58 -14.74
N TYR A 369 9.56 -26.00 -15.86
CA TYR A 369 8.38 -26.48 -16.58
C TYR A 369 8.68 -26.90 -18.03
N GLY A 370 9.92 -26.69 -18.53
CA GLY A 370 10.29 -27.03 -19.90
C GLY A 370 9.59 -26.16 -20.95
N LEU A 371 9.15 -24.96 -20.56
CA LEU A 371 8.44 -24.01 -21.42
C LEU A 371 9.38 -22.90 -21.88
N GLN A 372 9.07 -22.33 -23.05
CA GLN A 372 9.72 -21.12 -23.52
C GLN A 372 8.86 -19.90 -23.18
N TYR A 373 9.50 -18.84 -22.71
CA TYR A 373 8.85 -17.55 -22.57
C TYR A 373 8.61 -16.98 -23.98
N LYS A 374 7.36 -17.06 -24.43
CA LYS A 374 6.93 -16.60 -25.75
C LYS A 374 6.60 -15.13 -25.75
#